data_AF-A0A920N1C2-F1
#
_entry.id   AF-A0A920N1C2-F1
#
_cell.length_a   1.000
_cell.length_b   1.000
_cell.length_c   1.000
_cell.angle_alpha   90.00
_cell.angle_beta   90.00
_cell.angle_gamma   90.00
#
_symmetry.space_group_name_H-M   'P 1'
#
loop_
_entity.id
_entity.type
_entity.pdbx_description
1 polymer ?
#
loop_
_entity_poly.entity_id
_entity_poly.type
_entity_poly.pdbx_seq_one_letter_code
_entity_poly.pdbx_strand_id
1 'polypeptide(L)' 'MRKVPDAVANGENEEATKLLAAATSKLDRAACKNLIHANKARRTKSRLNKLVNKNAQ' A
#
# COMPACT_ATOMS: atom_id res chain seq x y z
N MET A 1 -9.18 -5.19 -4.37
CA MET A 1 -8.04 -4.25 -4.46
C MET A 1 -6.75 -4.94 -4.05
N ARG A 2 -6.05 -5.63 -4.97
CA ARG A 2 -4.71 -6.21 -4.73
C ARG A 2 -3.65 -5.69 -5.71
N LYS A 3 -3.79 -4.46 -6.20
CA LYS A 3 -2.92 -3.89 -7.25
C LYS A 3 -1.45 -3.74 -6.83
N VAL A 4 -1.16 -3.43 -5.55
CA VAL A 4 0.23 -3.18 -5.10
C VAL A 4 1.04 -4.48 -5.00
N PRO A 5 0.56 -5.56 -4.34
CA PRO A 5 1.28 -6.84 -4.34
C PRO A 5 1.53 -7.41 -5.74
N ASP A 6 0.56 -7.27 -6.65
CA ASP A 6 0.66 -7.80 -8.01
C ASP A 6 1.73 -7.05 -8.83
N ALA A 7 1.74 -5.71 -8.77
CA ALA A 7 2.77 -4.90 -9.43
C ALA A 7 4.19 -5.15 -8.88
N VAL A 8 4.29 -5.40 -7.56
CA VAL A 8 5.58 -5.77 -6.94
C VAL A 8 6.03 -7.17 -7.37
N ALA A 9 5.10 -8.11 -7.58
CA ALA A 9 5.40 -9.45 -8.09
C ALA A 9 5.88 -9.44 -9.56
N ASN A 10 5.36 -8.50 -10.36
CA ASN A 10 5.74 -8.32 -11.76
C ASN A 10 7.09 -7.58 -11.95
N GLY A 11 7.71 -7.08 -10.88
CA GLY A 11 9.01 -6.38 -10.95
C GLY A 11 8.92 -4.91 -11.39
N GLU A 12 7.71 -4.36 -11.51
CA GLU A 12 7.48 -2.99 -11.96
C GLU A 12 7.60 -1.99 -10.79
N ASN A 13 8.83 -1.67 -10.40
CA ASN A 13 9.11 -0.84 -9.22
C ASN A 13 8.50 0.57 -9.30
N GLU A 14 8.50 1.20 -10.48
CA GLU A 14 7.89 2.52 -10.68
C GLU A 14 6.36 2.48 -10.57
N GLU A 15 5.74 1.42 -11.08
CA GLU A 15 4.29 1.26 -11.00
C GLU A 15 3.86 0.90 -9.58
N ALA A 16 4.65 0.09 -8.88
CA ALA A 16 4.45 -0.25 -7.48
C ALA A 16 4.44 0.98 -6.57
N THR A 17 5.37 1.94 -6.78
CA THR A 17 5.41 3.18 -5.99
C THR A 17 4.21 4.09 -6.27
N LYS A 18 3.78 4.22 -7.53
CA LYS A 18 2.56 4.97 -7.91
C LYS A 18 1.31 4.35 -7.29
N LEU A 19 1.19 3.02 -7.36
CA LEU A 19 0.07 2.29 -6.78
C LEU A 19 0.07 2.34 -5.24
N LEU A 20 1.25 2.36 -4.62
CA LEU A 20 1.42 2.53 -3.17
C LEU A 20 0.86 3.87 -2.68
N ALA A 21 1.15 4.97 -3.39
CA ALA A 21 0.62 6.29 -3.07
C ALA A 21 -0.92 6.30 -3.13
N ALA A 22 -1.50 5.73 -4.19
CA ALA A 22 -2.94 5.62 -4.34
C ALA A 22 -3.59 4.73 -3.25
N ALA A 23 -2.94 3.61 -2.89
CA ALA A 23 -3.41 2.73 -1.82
C ALA A 23 -3.37 3.41 -0.45
N THR A 24 -2.31 4.18 -0.17
CA THR A 24 -2.15 4.93 1.07
C THR A 24 -3.29 5.93 1.26
N SER A 25 -3.58 6.74 0.23
CA SER A 25 -4.69 7.71 0.27
C SER A 25 -6.04 7.05 0.52
N LYS A 26 -6.30 5.88 -0.09
CA LYS A 26 -7.54 5.12 0.13
C LYS A 26 -7.66 4.57 1.54
N LEU A 27 -6.56 4.06 2.10
CA LEU A 27 -6.54 3.56 3.49
C LEU A 27 -6.79 4.69 4.49
N ASP A 28 -6.24 5.88 4.25
CA ASP A 28 -6.48 7.04 5.10
C ASP A 28 -7.92 7.52 5.04
N ARG A 29 -8.48 7.64 3.83
CA ARG A 29 -9.91 7.98 3.67
C ARG A 29 -10.82 6.96 4.34
N ALA A 30 -10.49 5.67 4.28
CA ALA A 30 -11.25 4.62 4.95
C ALA A 30 -11.12 4.71 6.49
N ALA A 31 -9.96 5.11 7.00
CA ALA A 31 -9.77 5.34 8.43
C ALA A 31 -10.54 6.57 8.92
N CYS A 32 -10.48 7.69 8.20
CA CYS A 32 -11.23 8.91 8.53
C CYS A 32 -12.74 8.69 8.57
N LYS A 33 -13.26 7.84 7.67
CA LYS A 33 -14.68 7.48 7.63
C LYS A 33 -15.05 6.38 8.65
N ASN A 34 -14.12 5.97 9.52
CA ASN A 34 -14.27 4.88 10.49
C ASN A 34 -14.65 3.51 9.89
N LEU A 35 -14.42 3.27 8.59
CA LEU A 35 -14.63 1.95 7.98
C LEU A 35 -13.57 0.95 8.46
N ILE A 36 -12.37 1.43 8.74
CA ILE A 36 -11.27 0.65 9.31
C ILE A 36 -10.65 1.41 10.48
N HIS A 37 -10.22 0.68 11.51
CA HIS A 37 -9.51 1.29 12.62
C HIS A 37 -8.18 1.90 12.15
N ALA A 38 -7.77 3.04 12.73
CA ALA A 38 -6.53 3.75 12.39
C ALA A 38 -5.29 2.84 12.46
N ASN A 39 -5.20 2.00 13.50
CA ASN A 39 -4.12 1.02 13.62
C ASN A 39 -4.12 -0.03 12.51
N LYS A 40 -5.29 -0.43 12.00
CA LYS A 40 -5.41 -1.36 10.86
C LYS A 40 -4.92 -0.69 9.58
N ALA A 41 -5.30 0.56 9.34
CA ALA A 41 -4.78 1.35 8.22
C ALA A 41 -3.24 1.48 8.29
N ARG A 42 -2.70 1.89 9.45
CA ARG A 42 -1.25 2.03 9.68
C ARG A 42 -0.49 0.74 9.43
N ARG A 43 -0.99 -0.39 9.96
CA ARG A 43 -0.40 -1.71 9.77
C ARG A 43 -0.38 -2.12 8.30
N THR A 44 -1.47 -1.88 7.56
CA THR A 44 -1.53 -2.19 6.13
C THR A 44 -0.54 -1.35 5.32
N LYS A 45 -0.44 -0.04 5.58
CA LYS A 45 0.57 0.82 4.93
C LYS A 45 1.98 0.33 5.18
N SER A 46 2.33 0.04 6.43
CA SER A 46 3.66 -0.44 6.79
C SER A 46 4.01 -1.73 6.06
N ARG A 47 3.06 -2.67 5.95
CA ARG A 47 3.27 -3.92 5.20
C ARG A 47 3.50 -3.67 3.71
N LEU A 48 2.74 -2.77 3.10
CA LEU A 48 2.90 -2.44 1.67
C LEU A 48 4.23 -1.72 1.41
N ASN A 49 4.63 -0.77 2.25
CA ASN A 49 5.93 -0.10 2.14
C ASN A 49 7.09 -1.10 2.24
N LYS A 50 7.03 -2.04 3.19
CA LYS A 50 8.06 -3.08 3.32
C LYS A 50 8.16 -3.95 2.07
N LEU A 51 7.02 -4.27 1.43
CA LEU A 51 6.98 -5.08 0.23
C LEU A 51 7.65 -4.37 -0.95
N VAL A 52 7.33 -3.08 -1.16
CA VAL A 52 7.95 -2.26 -2.21
C VAL A 52 9.44 -2.07 -1.96
N ASN A 53 9.83 -1.74 -0.73
CA ASN A 53 11.24 -1.51 -0.40
C ASN A 53 12.09 -2.78 -0.48
N LYS A 54 11.55 -3.96 -0.14
CA LYS A 54 12.28 -5.23 -0.22
C LYS A 54 12.66 -5.59 -1.66
N ASN A 55 11.82 -5.26 -2.64
CA ASN A 55 12.09 -5.53 -4.06
C ASN A 55 12.91 -4.42 -4.75
N ALA A 56 13.14 -3.30 -4.08
CA ALA A 56 14.01 -2.21 -4.56
C ALA A 56 15.46 -2.31 -4.01
N GLN A 57 15.78 -3.38 -3.26
CA GLN A 57 17.11 -3.66 -2.69
C GLN A 57 17.91 -4.61 -3.59
#